data_AF-S8A329-F1
#
_entry.id   AF-S8A329-F1
#
_cell.length_a   1.000
_cell.length_b   1.000
_cell.length_c   1.000
_cell.angle_alpha   90.00
_cell.angle_beta   90.00
_cell.angle_gamma   90.00
#
_symmetry.space_group_name_H-M   'P 1'
#
loop_
_entity.id
_entity.type
_entity.pdbx_description
1 polymer ?
#
loop_
_entity_poly.entity_id
_entity_poly.type
_entity_poly.pdbx_seq_one_letter_code
_entity_poly.pdbx_strand_id
1 'polypeptide(L)'
;MEDLIKKLEPLDKQDNDLSKPPATALPLNPVGVVASKPTTGLDANIDWKSEGETSKELLDAKHILQPYKYTSSLPSKKILSIFVDALNVWFYLPDATVTQVKNIGHLLHTACIMLDDIEDSSPLRRGRDAAHVVCGQAQTINSANYLIIWAIDETRKLGIASCLDDFLREMRNSLIGQSYEFHWRDNGICPSRGEYMEMVEKKTGSLFRFIAKLLTTLDPQNRNLNFNDLSSMLGQYFQIRDDYKNLTDTTYTETKGFCEDLDERKFSYLIQHAWNLPFPSSIRLQELFKKKERNDKDNGMTRGDKEEILAILRKLGSFQEAEEKMGDLLEGIICEVKKVEEATGRENKGLRGLLEKLAGKTLG
;
A
#
# COMPACT_ATOMS: atom_id res chain seq x y z
N MET A 1 22.58 -8.31 6.79
CA MET A 1 21.63 -9.43 7.05
C MET A 1 20.98 -9.26 8.43
N GLU A 2 21.75 -9.09 9.51
CA GLU A 2 21.20 -8.75 10.85
C GLU A 2 20.50 -7.36 10.93
N ASP A 3 20.99 -6.37 10.16
CA ASP A 3 20.39 -5.03 10.12
C ASP A 3 19.06 -4.92 9.36
N LEU A 4 18.75 -5.86 8.46
CA LEU A 4 17.45 -5.91 7.78
C LEU A 4 16.39 -6.56 8.68
N ILE A 5 16.82 -7.51 9.52
CA ILE A 5 15.97 -8.25 10.46
C ILE A 5 15.60 -7.36 11.67
N LYS A 6 16.53 -6.55 12.19
CA LYS A 6 16.26 -5.59 13.28
C LYS A 6 15.32 -4.44 12.90
N LYS A 7 15.26 -4.03 11.63
CA LYS A 7 14.40 -2.92 11.16
C LYS A 7 12.92 -3.29 11.04
N LEU A 8 12.55 -4.53 11.36
CA LEU A 8 11.19 -5.08 11.20
C LEU A 8 10.57 -5.56 12.53
N GLU A 9 11.13 -5.18 13.68
CA GLU A 9 10.47 -5.35 15.00
C GLU A 9 9.48 -4.21 15.25
N PRO A 10 8.29 -4.46 15.85
CA PRO A 10 7.52 -3.41 16.49
C PRO A 10 8.20 -2.99 17.80
N LEU A 11 8.21 -1.68 18.05
CA LEU A 11 8.41 -1.07 19.36
C LEU A 11 7.22 -1.42 20.28
N ASP A 12 7.04 -2.71 20.60
CA ASP A 12 6.09 -3.16 21.62
C ASP A 12 6.81 -3.23 22.96
N LYS A 13 6.82 -2.08 23.65
CA LYS A 13 6.84 -1.92 25.12
C LYS A 13 7.13 -0.46 25.46
N GLN A 14 6.09 0.35 25.54
CA GLN A 14 6.07 1.44 26.52
C GLN A 14 4.77 1.32 27.32
N ASP A 15 4.94 1.00 28.60
CA ASP A 15 3.92 1.12 29.64
C ASP A 15 3.28 2.50 29.57
N ASN A 16 1.96 2.56 29.41
CA ASN A 16 1.18 3.76 29.68
C ASN A 16 0.08 3.41 30.69
N ASP A 17 0.37 3.73 31.95
CA ASP A 17 -0.58 3.83 33.06
C ASP A 17 -1.74 4.77 32.69
N LEU A 18 -2.96 4.20 32.66
CA LEU A 18 -4.21 4.80 32.18
C LEU A 18 -4.95 5.63 33.25
N SER A 19 -4.26 6.31 34.15
CA SER A 19 -4.92 6.99 35.30
C SER A 19 -5.13 8.51 35.18
N LYS A 20 -5.06 9.14 34.00
CA LYS A 20 -5.39 10.59 33.86
C LYS A 20 -6.27 10.95 32.65
N PRO A 21 -7.29 11.81 32.81
CA PRO A 21 -8.17 12.24 31.72
C PRO A 21 -7.47 13.23 30.77
N PRO A 22 -7.92 13.34 29.50
CA PRO A 22 -7.25 14.17 28.50
C PRO A 22 -7.46 15.66 28.79
N ALA A 23 -6.35 16.40 28.85
CA ALA A 23 -6.38 17.86 28.96
C ALA A 23 -6.86 18.48 27.65
N THR A 24 -7.80 19.41 27.79
CA THR A 24 -8.34 20.29 26.74
C THR A 24 -7.24 20.94 25.89
N ALA A 25 -7.44 20.92 24.56
CA ALA A 25 -6.56 21.53 23.58
C ALA A 25 -6.32 23.03 23.87
N LEU A 26 -5.05 23.42 24.00
CA LEU A 26 -4.62 24.82 24.00
C LEU A 26 -4.30 25.26 22.56
N PRO A 27 -4.58 26.53 22.19
CA PRO A 27 -4.29 27.05 20.87
C PRO A 27 -2.78 27.31 20.72
N LEU A 28 -2.22 26.90 19.58
CA LEU A 28 -0.81 27.11 19.25
C LEU A 28 -0.60 28.55 18.75
N ASN A 29 0.24 29.30 19.47
CA ASN A 29 0.91 30.50 18.95
C ASN A 29 2.31 30.15 18.43
N PRO A 30 2.82 30.81 17.39
CA PRO A 30 4.09 30.45 16.77
C PRO A 30 5.24 31.13 17.51
N VAL A 31 6.19 30.35 18.02
CA VAL A 31 7.51 30.87 18.43
C VAL A 31 8.56 29.95 17.82
N GLY A 32 9.49 30.56 17.10
CA GLY A 32 10.61 29.86 16.49
C GLY A 32 11.73 29.55 17.47
N VAL A 33 12.88 29.28 16.86
CA VAL A 33 14.25 29.29 17.41
C VAL A 33 14.84 27.89 17.69
N VAL A 34 15.80 27.57 16.80
CA VAL A 34 17.11 26.94 17.02
C VAL A 34 17.25 25.42 17.00
N ALA A 35 18.19 25.04 16.13
CA ALA A 35 18.64 23.70 15.83
C ALA A 35 19.54 23.10 16.92
N SER A 36 19.41 21.79 17.09
CA SER A 36 20.51 20.89 17.46
C SER A 36 20.26 19.51 16.85
N LYS A 37 21.20 19.03 16.03
CA LYS A 37 21.16 17.72 15.35
C LYS A 37 21.30 16.55 16.34
N PRO A 38 20.75 15.39 15.97
CA PRO A 38 21.59 14.20 15.81
C PRO A 38 21.38 13.50 14.45
N THR A 39 22.46 12.89 13.95
CA THR A 39 22.61 12.21 12.66
C THR A 39 22.10 10.76 12.66
N THR A 40 21.15 10.43 11.78
CA THR A 40 20.94 9.07 11.24
C THR A 40 20.36 9.15 9.82
N GLY A 41 20.99 8.46 8.86
CA GLY A 41 20.69 8.56 7.43
C GLY A 41 19.32 8.05 7.02
N LEU A 42 18.46 8.99 6.61
CA LEU A 42 17.43 8.88 5.55
C LEU A 42 16.86 10.27 5.20
N ASP A 43 17.60 11.34 5.51
CA ASP A 43 17.24 12.71 5.10
C ASP A 43 17.64 12.90 3.65
N ALA A 44 16.73 12.54 2.75
CA ALA A 44 16.78 13.00 1.37
C ALA A 44 16.53 14.52 1.37
N ASN A 45 17.57 15.31 1.65
CA ASN A 45 17.68 16.68 1.19
C ASN A 45 17.84 16.63 -0.34
N ILE A 46 16.75 16.40 -1.05
CA ILE A 46 16.68 16.59 -2.50
C ILE A 46 16.17 18.02 -2.68
N ASP A 47 17.13 18.93 -2.75
CA ASP A 47 16.92 20.32 -3.13
C ASP A 47 16.72 20.35 -4.65
N TRP A 48 15.51 20.66 -5.10
CA TRP A 48 15.24 20.95 -6.51
C TRP A 48 15.91 22.28 -6.85
N LYS A 49 17.21 22.26 -7.12
CA LYS A 49 17.90 23.39 -7.74
C LYS A 49 17.89 23.21 -9.24
N SER A 50 17.05 23.99 -9.91
CA SER A 50 17.18 24.23 -11.35
C SER A 50 18.54 24.86 -11.64
N GLU A 51 19.29 24.28 -12.58
CA GLU A 51 20.45 24.95 -13.18
C GLU A 51 19.97 26.24 -13.86
N GLY A 52 20.36 27.39 -13.30
CA GLY A 52 19.98 28.72 -13.78
C GLY A 52 19.52 29.63 -12.64
N GLU A 53 20.42 29.98 -11.73
CA GLU A 53 20.17 31.02 -10.71
C GLU A 53 19.99 32.39 -11.39
N THR A 54 18.74 32.80 -11.60
CA THR A 54 18.36 34.22 -11.74
C THR A 54 16.89 34.43 -11.35
N SER A 55 16.60 34.49 -10.05
CA SER A 55 15.66 35.42 -9.39
C SER A 55 15.30 34.92 -7.98
N LYS A 56 14.95 35.82 -7.06
CA LYS A 56 14.31 35.46 -5.78
C LYS A 56 12.96 34.83 -6.11
N GLU A 57 12.90 33.51 -6.27
CA GLU A 57 11.62 32.80 -6.35
C GLU A 57 10.82 33.08 -5.08
N LEU A 58 9.66 33.71 -5.25
CA LEU A 58 8.73 34.02 -4.16
C LEU A 58 7.88 32.79 -3.79
N LEU A 59 7.85 31.77 -4.64
CA LEU A 59 7.07 30.55 -4.51
C LEU A 59 8.02 29.37 -4.57
N ASP A 60 7.95 28.48 -3.60
CA ASP A 60 8.76 27.26 -3.51
C ASP A 60 7.88 26.00 -3.40
N ALA A 61 8.51 24.83 -3.29
CA ALA A 61 7.81 23.55 -3.14
C ALA A 61 7.32 23.26 -1.69
N LYS A 62 7.43 24.21 -0.74
CA LYS A 62 7.16 23.94 0.68
C LYS A 62 5.72 23.47 0.92
N HIS A 63 4.75 24.18 0.34
CA HIS A 63 3.34 23.89 0.54
C HIS A 63 2.90 22.62 -0.21
N ILE A 64 3.39 22.42 -1.43
CA ILE A 64 3.03 21.23 -2.22
C ILE A 64 3.62 19.94 -1.64
N LEU A 65 4.75 20.02 -0.93
CA LEU A 65 5.37 18.87 -0.26
C LEU A 65 4.85 18.61 1.16
N GLN A 66 4.01 19.48 1.72
CA GLN A 66 3.55 19.34 3.10
C GLN A 66 2.76 18.03 3.34
N PRO A 67 1.74 17.67 2.52
CA PRO A 67 1.04 16.40 2.68
C PRO A 67 1.96 15.19 2.53
N TYR A 68 2.84 15.20 1.53
CA TYR A 68 3.88 14.17 1.35
C TYR A 68 4.75 13.99 2.59
N LYS A 69 5.33 15.08 3.11
CA LYS A 69 6.20 15.05 4.30
C LYS A 69 5.46 14.50 5.52
N TYR A 70 4.19 14.88 5.69
CA TYR A 70 3.35 14.33 6.75
C TYR A 70 3.16 12.81 6.58
N THR A 71 2.67 12.34 5.42
CA THR A 71 2.44 10.92 5.17
C THR A 71 3.71 10.08 5.31
N SER A 72 4.84 10.59 4.82
CA SER A 72 6.14 9.90 4.92
C SER A 72 6.72 9.88 6.34
N SER A 73 6.28 10.78 7.23
CA SER A 73 6.68 10.77 8.65
C SER A 73 5.98 9.67 9.46
N LEU A 74 4.86 9.11 8.95
CA LEU A 74 4.11 8.07 9.63
C LEU A 74 4.83 6.71 9.57
N PRO A 75 4.76 5.86 10.62
CA PRO A 75 5.45 4.57 10.66
C PRO A 75 5.10 3.67 9.46
N SER A 76 6.09 3.23 8.68
CA SER A 76 5.88 2.35 7.51
C SER A 76 6.64 1.04 7.64
N LYS A 77 6.05 -0.06 7.16
CA LYS A 77 6.71 -1.36 7.02
C LYS A 77 7.74 -1.40 5.89
N LYS A 78 7.82 -0.36 5.04
CA LYS A 78 8.78 -0.21 3.92
C LYS A 78 8.88 -1.45 3.00
N ILE A 79 7.76 -2.14 2.78
CA ILE A 79 7.69 -3.42 2.04
C ILE A 79 8.32 -3.29 0.64
N LEU A 80 8.03 -2.22 -0.11
CA LEU A 80 8.59 -2.03 -1.45
C LEU A 80 10.10 -1.84 -1.45
N SER A 81 10.67 -1.15 -0.45
CA SER A 81 12.12 -1.02 -0.35
C SER A 81 12.77 -2.38 -0.09
N ILE A 82 12.16 -3.19 0.78
CA ILE A 82 12.62 -4.56 1.07
C ILE A 82 12.49 -5.42 -0.18
N PHE A 83 11.41 -5.27 -0.94
CA PHE A 83 11.20 -5.98 -2.20
C PHE A 83 12.28 -5.64 -3.23
N VAL A 84 12.61 -4.35 -3.41
CA VAL A 84 13.71 -3.92 -4.28
C VAL A 84 15.04 -4.54 -3.83
N ASP A 85 15.35 -4.47 -2.54
CA ASP A 85 16.57 -5.07 -1.98
C ASP A 85 16.64 -6.57 -2.20
N ALA A 86 15.52 -7.26 -1.98
CA ALA A 86 15.40 -8.69 -2.17
C ALA A 86 15.64 -9.06 -3.64
N LEU A 87 15.00 -8.37 -4.59
CA LEU A 87 15.20 -8.65 -6.01
C LEU A 87 16.61 -8.31 -6.49
N ASN A 88 17.25 -7.27 -5.95
CA ASN A 88 18.60 -6.86 -6.36
C ASN A 88 19.67 -7.93 -6.07
N VAL A 89 19.37 -8.95 -5.24
CA VAL A 89 20.21 -10.15 -5.08
C VAL A 89 20.43 -10.88 -6.40
N TRP A 90 19.50 -10.79 -7.36
CA TRP A 90 19.65 -11.41 -8.68
C TRP A 90 20.29 -10.48 -9.72
N PHE A 91 20.13 -9.16 -9.57
CA PHE A 91 20.54 -8.17 -10.59
C PHE A 91 21.87 -7.45 -10.31
N TYR A 92 22.28 -7.33 -9.04
CA TYR A 92 23.51 -6.63 -8.64
C TYR A 92 23.67 -5.21 -9.21
N LEU A 93 22.57 -4.45 -9.26
CA LEU A 93 22.62 -3.06 -9.71
C LEU A 93 23.42 -2.20 -8.69
N PRO A 94 24.07 -1.12 -9.17
CA PRO A 94 24.78 -0.19 -8.29
C PRO A 94 23.86 0.43 -7.23
N ASP A 95 24.39 0.68 -6.03
CA ASP A 95 23.63 1.23 -4.89
C ASP A 95 22.89 2.53 -5.23
N ALA A 96 23.49 3.39 -6.06
CA ALA A 96 22.86 4.63 -6.52
C ALA A 96 21.60 4.35 -7.37
N THR A 97 21.66 3.38 -8.29
CA THR A 97 20.53 2.95 -9.12
C THR A 97 19.44 2.31 -8.27
N VAL A 98 19.81 1.43 -7.34
CA VAL A 98 18.88 0.79 -6.40
C VAL A 98 18.15 1.83 -5.56
N THR A 99 18.88 2.83 -5.06
CA THR A 99 18.32 3.94 -4.28
C THR A 99 17.34 4.76 -5.12
N GLN A 100 17.67 5.03 -6.38
CA GLN A 100 16.77 5.74 -7.30
C GLN A 100 15.47 4.94 -7.56
N VAL A 101 15.56 3.63 -7.79
CA VAL A 101 14.38 2.75 -7.96
C VAL A 101 13.52 2.73 -6.70
N LYS A 102 14.13 2.65 -5.52
CA LYS A 102 13.40 2.75 -4.23
C LYS A 102 12.70 4.09 -4.08
N ASN A 103 13.35 5.18 -4.46
CA ASN A 103 12.76 6.52 -4.39
C ASN A 103 11.55 6.65 -5.32
N ILE A 104 11.65 6.16 -6.56
CA ILE A 104 10.52 6.11 -7.51
C ILE A 104 9.35 5.33 -6.89
N GLY A 105 9.62 4.12 -6.37
CA GLY A 105 8.59 3.30 -5.73
C GLY A 105 7.97 3.96 -4.50
N HIS A 106 8.77 4.67 -3.71
CA HIS A 106 8.29 5.40 -2.53
C HIS A 106 7.41 6.59 -2.90
N LEU A 107 7.80 7.39 -3.90
CA LEU A 107 7.00 8.52 -4.41
C LEU A 107 5.63 8.03 -4.89
N LEU A 108 5.61 6.99 -5.73
CA LEU A 108 4.38 6.40 -6.26
C LEU A 108 3.49 5.84 -5.15
N HIS A 109 4.04 5.01 -4.28
CA HIS A 109 3.28 4.39 -3.20
C HIS A 109 2.67 5.44 -2.26
N THR A 110 3.42 6.50 -1.95
CA THR A 110 2.94 7.58 -1.08
C THR A 110 1.85 8.40 -1.76
N ALA A 111 2.00 8.69 -3.06
CA ALA A 111 0.96 9.35 -3.84
C ALA A 111 -0.33 8.53 -3.88
N CYS A 112 -0.24 7.22 -4.14
CA CYS A 112 -1.38 6.32 -4.14
C CYS A 112 -2.06 6.28 -2.77
N ILE A 113 -1.33 6.14 -1.66
CA ILE A 113 -1.92 6.17 -0.30
C ILE A 113 -2.71 7.47 -0.06
N MET A 114 -2.12 8.61 -0.43
CA MET A 114 -2.75 9.91 -0.20
C MET A 114 -4.05 10.10 -1.01
N LEU A 115 -4.12 9.55 -2.21
CA LEU A 115 -5.31 9.56 -3.05
C LEU A 115 -6.35 8.54 -2.55
N ASP A 116 -5.93 7.31 -2.27
CA ASP A 116 -6.77 6.21 -1.75
C ASP A 116 -7.46 6.64 -0.44
N ASP A 117 -6.72 7.26 0.50
CA ASP A 117 -7.30 7.81 1.74
C ASP A 117 -8.43 8.83 1.48
N ILE A 118 -8.37 9.60 0.39
CA ILE A 118 -9.42 10.57 0.02
C ILE A 118 -10.57 9.85 -0.69
N GLU A 119 -10.24 8.99 -1.64
CA GLU A 119 -11.17 8.26 -2.50
C GLU A 119 -12.06 7.29 -1.69
N ASP A 120 -11.54 6.79 -0.58
CA ASP A 120 -12.23 5.91 0.37
C ASP A 120 -12.74 6.66 1.61
N SER A 121 -12.49 7.97 1.70
CA SER A 121 -12.85 8.81 2.85
C SER A 121 -12.30 8.30 4.19
N SER A 122 -11.14 7.66 4.17
CA SER A 122 -10.46 7.06 5.33
C SER A 122 -9.96 8.15 6.29
N PRO A 123 -10.51 8.29 7.51
CA PRO A 123 -10.12 9.36 8.43
C PRO A 123 -8.73 9.12 9.04
N LEU A 124 -8.29 7.86 9.09
CA LEU A 124 -7.07 7.44 9.79
C LEU A 124 -6.10 6.71 8.85
N ARG A 125 -4.82 6.99 9.06
CA ARG A 125 -3.71 6.27 8.45
C ARG A 125 -2.66 5.97 9.50
N ARG A 126 -2.44 4.67 9.77
CA ARG A 126 -1.41 4.19 10.73
C ARG A 126 -1.60 4.78 12.14
N GLY A 127 -2.86 4.87 12.58
CA GLY A 127 -3.24 5.35 13.92
C GLY A 127 -3.16 6.87 14.10
N ARG A 128 -3.05 7.63 13.01
CA ARG A 128 -3.00 9.10 12.98
C ARG A 128 -3.97 9.60 11.92
N ASP A 129 -4.37 10.87 12.00
CA ASP A 129 -5.22 11.49 10.98
C ASP A 129 -4.62 11.34 9.58
N ALA A 130 -5.44 11.00 8.59
CA ALA A 130 -5.00 10.94 7.19
C ALA A 130 -4.55 12.32 6.68
N ALA A 131 -3.71 12.34 5.64
CA ALA A 131 -3.11 13.60 5.16
C ALA A 131 -4.16 14.64 4.73
N HIS A 132 -5.28 14.19 4.18
CA HIS A 132 -6.37 15.06 3.75
C HIS A 132 -7.16 15.67 4.91
N VAL A 133 -7.16 15.02 6.08
CA VAL A 133 -7.75 15.56 7.31
C VAL A 133 -6.88 16.67 7.87
N VAL A 134 -5.55 16.51 7.81
CA VAL A 134 -4.58 17.49 8.35
C VAL A 134 -4.36 18.67 7.40
N CYS A 135 -4.18 18.41 6.11
CA CYS A 135 -3.76 19.40 5.11
C CYS A 135 -4.92 19.87 4.20
N GLY A 136 -6.10 19.25 4.32
CA GLY A 136 -7.21 19.45 3.40
C GLY A 136 -7.12 18.58 2.14
N GLN A 137 -8.28 18.20 1.60
CA GLN A 137 -8.39 17.34 0.41
C GLN A 137 -7.72 17.97 -0.81
N ALA A 138 -8.02 19.24 -1.11
CA ALA A 138 -7.49 19.92 -2.29
C ALA A 138 -5.94 19.96 -2.32
N GLN A 139 -5.32 20.27 -1.18
CA GLN A 139 -3.86 20.31 -1.07
C GLN A 139 -3.25 18.91 -1.18
N THR A 140 -3.91 17.91 -0.60
CA THR A 140 -3.45 16.51 -0.62
C THR A 140 -3.52 15.91 -2.02
N ILE A 141 -4.60 16.16 -2.77
CA ILE A 141 -4.73 15.77 -4.19
C ILE A 141 -3.63 16.44 -5.02
N ASN A 142 -3.44 17.75 -4.86
CA ASN A 142 -2.42 18.48 -5.61
C ASN A 142 -1.00 17.97 -5.29
N SER A 143 -0.73 17.66 -4.02
CA SER A 143 0.53 17.07 -3.57
C SER A 143 0.76 15.68 -4.16
N ALA A 144 -0.25 14.79 -4.15
CA ALA A 144 -0.14 13.46 -4.74
C ALA A 144 0.15 13.52 -6.25
N ASN A 145 -0.57 14.39 -6.99
CA ASN A 145 -0.31 14.59 -8.41
C ASN A 145 1.11 15.09 -8.68
N TYR A 146 1.61 16.02 -7.85
CA TYR A 146 3.01 16.46 -7.93
C TYR A 146 4.00 15.32 -7.73
N LEU A 147 3.76 14.42 -6.77
CA LEU A 147 4.62 13.23 -6.56
C LEU A 147 4.62 12.28 -7.75
N ILE A 148 3.49 12.12 -8.45
CA ILE A 148 3.42 11.30 -9.67
C ILE A 148 4.28 11.91 -10.78
N ILE A 149 4.20 13.23 -10.98
CA ILE A 149 5.06 13.95 -11.95
C ILE A 149 6.54 13.82 -11.56
N TRP A 150 6.85 13.92 -10.27
CA TRP A 150 8.21 13.73 -9.80
C TRP A 150 8.71 12.29 -10.05
N ALA A 151 7.88 11.28 -9.78
CA ALA A 151 8.22 9.88 -10.07
C ALA A 151 8.44 9.63 -11.57
N ILE A 152 7.70 10.31 -12.46
CA ILE A 152 7.93 10.29 -13.91
C ILE A 152 9.33 10.83 -14.23
N ASP A 153 9.69 11.99 -13.68
CA ASP A 153 11.00 12.60 -13.94
C ASP A 153 12.15 11.76 -13.37
N GLU A 154 12.00 11.18 -12.18
CA GLU A 154 12.99 10.25 -11.62
C GLU A 154 13.13 8.97 -12.45
N THR A 155 12.03 8.45 -12.99
CA THR A 155 12.08 7.29 -13.91
C THR A 155 12.78 7.65 -15.22
N ARG A 156 12.51 8.85 -15.77
CA ARG A 156 13.17 9.36 -16.98
C ARG A 156 14.68 9.51 -16.79
N LYS A 157 15.12 9.95 -15.60
CA LYS A 157 16.54 10.10 -15.23
C LYS A 157 17.31 8.77 -15.18
N LEU A 158 16.65 7.62 -15.19
CA LEU A 158 17.32 6.32 -15.35
C LEU A 158 17.99 6.17 -16.73
N GLY A 159 17.65 7.01 -17.70
CA GLY A 159 18.34 7.08 -19.00
C GLY A 159 17.98 5.97 -19.99
N ILE A 160 17.01 5.11 -19.67
CA ILE A 160 16.51 4.04 -20.55
C ILE A 160 15.04 4.32 -20.88
N ALA A 161 14.74 4.59 -22.16
CA ALA A 161 13.39 4.98 -22.60
C ALA A 161 12.29 3.98 -22.20
N SER A 162 12.57 2.67 -22.29
CA SER A 162 11.59 1.63 -21.93
C SER A 162 11.18 1.65 -20.45
N CYS A 163 11.99 2.20 -19.54
CA CYS A 163 11.59 2.39 -18.14
C CYS A 163 10.39 3.34 -18.02
N LEU A 164 10.38 4.41 -18.83
CA LEU A 164 9.27 5.35 -18.86
C LEU A 164 8.03 4.74 -19.53
N ASP A 165 8.21 3.94 -20.59
CA ASP A 165 7.11 3.21 -21.21
C ASP A 165 6.45 2.24 -20.21
N ASP A 166 7.28 1.52 -19.42
CA ASP A 166 6.80 0.63 -18.36
C ASP A 166 6.08 1.39 -17.25
N PHE A 167 6.59 2.54 -16.82
CA PHE A 167 5.91 3.43 -15.88
C PHE A 167 4.52 3.78 -16.38
N LEU A 168 4.43 4.34 -17.60
CA LEU A 168 3.16 4.84 -18.15
C LEU A 168 2.14 3.71 -18.31
N ARG A 169 2.60 2.52 -18.70
CA ARG A 169 1.77 1.33 -18.84
C ARG A 169 1.24 0.83 -17.50
N GLU A 170 2.10 0.64 -16.50
CA GLU A 170 1.68 0.10 -15.20
C GLU A 170 0.84 1.11 -14.40
N MET A 171 1.13 2.41 -14.49
CA MET A 171 0.27 3.44 -13.88
C MET A 171 -1.12 3.46 -14.50
N ARG A 172 -1.24 3.27 -15.83
CA ARG A 172 -2.54 3.14 -16.49
C ARG A 172 -3.29 1.90 -16.00
N ASN A 173 -2.60 0.76 -15.87
CA ASN A 173 -3.21 -0.45 -15.30
C ASN A 173 -3.71 -0.20 -13.88
N SER A 174 -2.91 0.46 -13.04
CA SER A 174 -3.30 0.81 -11.66
C SER A 174 -4.60 1.60 -11.63
N LEU A 175 -4.70 2.64 -12.46
CA LEU A 175 -5.90 3.48 -12.55
C LEU A 175 -7.12 2.72 -13.10
N ILE A 176 -6.93 1.81 -14.05
CA ILE A 176 -8.02 0.94 -14.53
C ILE A 176 -8.51 0.05 -13.39
N GLY A 177 -7.60 -0.59 -12.64
CA GLY A 177 -7.96 -1.41 -11.46
C GLY A 177 -8.79 -0.61 -10.44
N GLN A 178 -8.29 0.57 -10.06
CA GLN A 178 -9.02 1.48 -9.17
C GLN A 178 -10.42 1.83 -9.69
N SER A 179 -10.54 2.12 -10.99
CA SER A 179 -11.83 2.54 -11.56
C SER A 179 -12.91 1.45 -11.47
N TYR A 180 -12.53 0.17 -11.56
CA TYR A 180 -13.46 -0.94 -11.40
C TYR A 180 -13.90 -1.11 -9.95
N GLU A 181 -12.98 -0.97 -8.99
CA GLU A 181 -13.31 -1.01 -7.56
C GLU A 181 -14.36 0.07 -7.21
N PHE A 182 -14.17 1.29 -7.70
CA PHE A 182 -15.16 2.37 -7.56
C PHE A 182 -16.48 2.03 -8.24
N HIS A 183 -16.43 1.56 -9.48
CA HIS A 183 -17.64 1.22 -10.22
C HIS A 183 -18.49 0.18 -9.46
N TRP A 184 -17.86 -0.87 -8.93
CA TRP A 184 -18.53 -1.90 -8.16
C TRP A 184 -19.12 -1.34 -6.87
N ARG A 185 -18.32 -0.63 -6.08
CA ARG A 185 -18.72 0.01 -4.82
C ARG A 185 -19.92 0.94 -5.03
N ASP A 186 -19.80 1.90 -5.94
CA ASP A 186 -20.76 2.99 -6.11
C ASP A 186 -22.08 2.53 -6.74
N ASN A 187 -22.04 1.46 -7.55
CA ASN A 187 -23.22 0.90 -8.21
C ASN A 187 -23.78 -0.35 -7.50
N GLY A 188 -23.13 -0.83 -6.43
CA GLY A 188 -23.53 -2.04 -5.70
C GLY A 188 -23.48 -3.31 -6.55
N ILE A 189 -22.55 -3.37 -7.51
CA ILE A 189 -22.36 -4.50 -8.41
C ILE A 189 -21.20 -5.33 -7.88
N CYS A 190 -21.50 -6.49 -7.30
CA CYS A 190 -20.44 -7.38 -6.84
C CYS A 190 -19.70 -8.01 -8.04
N PRO A 191 -18.37 -7.97 -8.08
CA PRO A 191 -17.61 -8.68 -9.11
C PRO A 191 -17.69 -10.20 -8.93
N SER A 192 -17.45 -10.93 -10.01
CA SER A 192 -17.04 -12.33 -9.93
C SER A 192 -15.65 -12.48 -9.32
N ARG A 193 -15.28 -13.70 -8.92
CA ARG A 193 -13.93 -13.96 -8.39
C ARG A 193 -12.85 -13.61 -9.41
N GLY A 194 -13.03 -13.98 -10.67
CA GLY A 194 -12.07 -13.69 -11.73
C GLY A 194 -11.86 -12.19 -11.94
N GLU A 195 -12.95 -11.42 -11.99
CA GLU A 195 -12.89 -9.96 -12.11
C GLU A 195 -12.18 -9.31 -10.91
N TYR A 196 -12.49 -9.74 -9.68
CA TYR A 196 -11.78 -9.27 -8.49
C TYR A 196 -10.28 -9.54 -8.60
N MET A 197 -9.87 -10.76 -8.96
CA MET A 197 -8.45 -11.10 -9.08
C MET A 197 -7.73 -10.26 -10.16
N GLU A 198 -8.38 -10.01 -11.30
CA GLU A 198 -7.83 -9.15 -12.35
C GLU A 198 -7.73 -7.69 -11.91
N MET A 199 -8.75 -7.17 -11.21
CA MET A 199 -8.71 -5.82 -10.64
C MET A 199 -7.53 -5.68 -9.69
N VAL A 200 -7.32 -6.63 -8.78
CA VAL A 200 -6.20 -6.62 -7.84
C VAL A 200 -4.85 -6.71 -8.56
N GLU A 201 -4.77 -7.53 -9.61
CA GLU A 201 -3.58 -7.60 -10.45
C GLU A 201 -3.27 -6.25 -11.12
N LYS A 202 -4.29 -5.53 -11.58
CA LYS A 202 -4.16 -4.21 -12.18
C LYS A 202 -3.84 -3.12 -11.15
N LYS A 203 -4.54 -3.07 -10.01
CA LYS A 203 -4.34 -2.08 -8.93
C LYS A 203 -3.03 -2.36 -8.19
N THR A 204 -3.01 -3.36 -7.32
CA THR A 204 -1.90 -3.63 -6.39
C THR A 204 -0.71 -4.33 -7.06
N GLY A 205 -0.97 -5.23 -8.01
CA GLY A 205 0.09 -5.95 -8.73
C GLY A 205 0.92 -5.06 -9.67
N SER A 206 0.37 -3.95 -10.17
CA SER A 206 1.06 -3.06 -11.12
C SER A 206 2.33 -2.45 -10.55
N LEU A 207 2.33 -2.05 -9.29
CA LEU A 207 3.50 -1.44 -8.66
C LEU A 207 4.62 -2.46 -8.44
N PHE A 208 4.29 -3.68 -8.04
CA PHE A 208 5.27 -4.77 -7.95
C PHE A 208 5.86 -5.11 -9.33
N ARG A 209 5.00 -5.26 -10.35
CA ARG A 209 5.43 -5.51 -11.73
C ARG A 209 6.30 -4.38 -12.26
N PHE A 210 5.92 -3.13 -12.02
CA PHE A 210 6.68 -1.96 -12.45
C PHE A 210 8.09 -1.98 -11.86
N ILE A 211 8.22 -2.16 -10.54
CA ILE A 211 9.52 -2.23 -9.87
C ILE A 211 10.35 -3.40 -10.41
N ALA A 212 9.77 -4.58 -10.57
CA ALA A 212 10.49 -5.72 -11.13
C ALA A 212 10.97 -5.45 -12.57
N LYS A 213 10.13 -4.83 -13.41
CA LYS A 213 10.48 -4.43 -14.79
C LYS A 213 11.60 -3.39 -14.84
N LEU A 214 11.61 -2.42 -13.92
CA LEU A 214 12.72 -1.47 -13.81
C LEU A 214 14.03 -2.23 -13.55
N LEU A 215 14.07 -3.11 -12.54
CA LEU A 215 15.27 -3.87 -12.21
C LEU A 215 15.74 -4.75 -13.38
N THR A 216 14.81 -5.48 -14.02
CA THR A 216 15.12 -6.30 -15.20
C THR A 216 15.63 -5.48 -16.38
N THR A 217 15.07 -4.30 -16.62
CA THR A 217 15.50 -3.42 -17.73
C THR A 217 16.89 -2.83 -17.49
N LEU A 218 17.17 -2.46 -16.24
CA LEU A 218 18.41 -1.83 -15.80
C LEU A 218 19.59 -2.81 -15.75
N ASP A 219 19.35 -4.12 -15.65
CA ASP A 219 20.40 -5.15 -15.71
C ASP A 219 20.47 -5.81 -17.09
N PRO A 220 21.52 -5.54 -17.90
CA PRO A 220 21.71 -6.17 -19.20
C PRO A 220 21.88 -7.69 -19.17
N GLN A 221 22.35 -8.26 -18.05
CA GLN A 221 22.68 -9.69 -17.96
C GLN A 221 21.45 -10.56 -17.70
N ASN A 222 20.49 -10.07 -16.95
CA ASN A 222 19.30 -10.82 -16.52
C ASN A 222 17.98 -10.29 -17.12
N ARG A 223 18.03 -9.64 -18.28
CA ARG A 223 16.84 -9.09 -18.96
C ARG A 223 15.74 -10.11 -19.28
N ASN A 224 16.10 -11.39 -19.36
CA ASN A 224 15.17 -12.46 -19.71
C ASN A 224 14.42 -13.02 -18.50
N LEU A 225 14.77 -12.60 -17.28
CA LEU A 225 14.03 -13.02 -16.08
C LEU A 225 12.63 -12.40 -16.11
N ASN A 226 11.62 -13.26 -16.02
CA ASN A 226 10.21 -12.86 -15.99
C ASN A 226 9.69 -12.90 -14.56
N PHE A 227 9.27 -11.73 -14.06
CA PHE A 227 8.71 -11.56 -12.73
C PHE A 227 7.21 -11.27 -12.74
N ASN A 228 6.53 -11.42 -13.88
CA ASN A 228 5.10 -11.11 -14.00
C ASN A 228 4.27 -11.97 -13.04
N ASP A 229 4.45 -13.29 -13.08
CA ASP A 229 3.67 -14.22 -12.23
C ASP A 229 3.97 -14.00 -10.75
N LEU A 230 5.25 -13.84 -10.39
CA LEU A 230 5.67 -13.52 -9.02
C LEU A 230 5.02 -12.21 -8.53
N SER A 231 5.07 -11.16 -9.35
CA SER A 231 4.56 -9.84 -8.99
C SER A 231 3.03 -9.82 -8.91
N SER A 232 2.35 -10.51 -9.83
CA SER A 232 0.88 -10.64 -9.83
C SER A 232 0.41 -11.43 -8.61
N MET A 233 1.06 -12.56 -8.26
CA MET A 233 0.71 -13.31 -7.05
C MET A 233 1.04 -12.55 -5.77
N LEU A 234 2.16 -11.81 -5.69
CA LEU A 234 2.45 -10.94 -4.55
C LEU A 234 1.37 -9.86 -4.40
N GLY A 235 0.98 -9.20 -5.48
CA GLY A 235 -0.10 -8.20 -5.47
C GLY A 235 -1.41 -8.78 -4.95
N GLN A 236 -1.80 -9.96 -5.45
CA GLN A 236 -2.98 -10.70 -5.01
C GLN A 236 -2.91 -11.07 -3.52
N TYR A 237 -1.78 -11.62 -3.08
CA TYR A 237 -1.56 -12.02 -1.69
C TYR A 237 -1.67 -10.81 -0.75
N PHE A 238 -1.00 -9.70 -1.08
CA PHE A 238 -1.02 -8.51 -0.23
C PHE A 238 -2.40 -7.86 -0.16
N GLN A 239 -3.17 -7.85 -1.25
CA GLN A 239 -4.52 -7.30 -1.23
C GLN A 239 -5.47 -8.17 -0.40
N ILE A 240 -5.53 -9.48 -0.66
CA ILE A 240 -6.42 -10.39 0.09
C ILE A 240 -6.06 -10.37 1.58
N ARG A 241 -4.77 -10.26 1.90
CA ARG A 241 -4.30 -10.11 3.27
C ARG A 241 -4.71 -8.78 3.90
N ASP A 242 -4.73 -7.67 3.16
CA ASP A 242 -5.21 -6.38 3.67
C ASP A 242 -6.71 -6.44 3.95
N ASP A 243 -7.49 -6.94 2.99
CA ASP A 243 -8.94 -7.16 3.10
C ASP A 243 -9.28 -8.06 4.31
N TYR A 244 -8.53 -9.16 4.50
CA TYR A 244 -8.71 -10.06 5.65
C TYR A 244 -8.37 -9.36 6.97
N LYS A 245 -7.26 -8.63 7.04
CA LYS A 245 -6.79 -7.96 8.26
C LYS A 245 -7.70 -6.80 8.66
N ASN A 246 -8.26 -6.06 7.70
CA ASN A 246 -9.22 -5.00 7.98
C ASN A 246 -10.40 -5.50 8.83
N LEU A 247 -10.81 -6.76 8.63
CA LEU A 247 -11.95 -7.37 9.32
C LEU A 247 -11.60 -8.18 10.58
N THR A 248 -10.33 -8.46 10.85
CA THR A 248 -9.91 -9.42 11.90
C THR A 248 -8.84 -8.91 12.86
N ASP A 249 -8.00 -7.96 12.45
CA ASP A 249 -6.78 -7.59 13.17
C ASP A 249 -7.06 -6.42 14.12
N THR A 250 -6.75 -6.60 15.41
CA THR A 250 -6.94 -5.56 16.44
C THR A 250 -6.04 -4.34 16.18
N THR A 251 -4.84 -4.55 15.64
CA THR A 251 -3.95 -3.44 15.27
C THR A 251 -4.55 -2.64 14.12
N TYR A 252 -5.22 -3.29 13.15
CA TYR A 252 -5.95 -2.58 12.10
C TYR A 252 -7.13 -1.79 12.68
N THR A 253 -7.87 -2.39 13.63
CA THR A 253 -8.95 -1.69 14.34
C THR A 253 -8.44 -0.41 15.01
N GLU A 254 -7.26 -0.45 15.65
CA GLU A 254 -6.65 0.70 16.30
C GLU A 254 -6.07 1.73 15.32
N THR A 255 -5.60 1.30 14.14
CA THR A 255 -4.83 2.15 13.21
C THR A 255 -5.61 2.69 12.02
N LYS A 256 -6.75 2.06 11.69
CA LYS A 256 -7.64 2.42 10.58
C LYS A 256 -9.08 2.65 11.07
N GLY A 257 -9.51 1.86 12.05
CA GLY A 257 -10.89 1.86 12.55
C GLY A 257 -11.50 0.46 12.49
N PHE A 258 -12.58 0.24 13.24
CA PHE A 258 -13.23 -1.07 13.29
C PHE A 258 -13.92 -1.41 11.95
N CYS A 259 -13.33 -2.34 11.19
CA CYS A 259 -13.83 -2.80 9.89
C CYS A 259 -14.12 -1.64 8.92
N GLU A 260 -13.13 -0.76 8.72
CA GLU A 260 -13.22 0.41 7.84
C GLU A 260 -13.68 0.04 6.41
N ASP A 261 -13.23 -1.09 5.86
CA ASP A 261 -13.64 -1.55 4.51
C ASP A 261 -15.19 -1.73 4.41
N LEU A 262 -15.88 -1.96 5.53
CA LEU A 262 -17.34 -2.05 5.58
C LEU A 262 -18.01 -0.67 5.55
N ASP A 263 -17.36 0.38 6.07
CA ASP A 263 -17.82 1.77 5.92
C ASP A 263 -17.72 2.21 4.46
N GLU A 264 -16.61 1.84 3.81
CA GLU A 264 -16.37 2.07 2.38
C GLU A 264 -17.34 1.29 1.49
N ARG A 265 -18.04 0.28 2.03
CA ARG A 265 -18.85 -0.69 1.28
C ARG A 265 -18.05 -1.37 0.16
N LYS A 266 -16.76 -1.57 0.41
CA LYS A 266 -15.84 -2.20 -0.52
C LYS A 266 -16.21 -3.66 -0.72
N PHE A 267 -16.21 -4.11 -1.98
CA PHE A 267 -16.32 -5.53 -2.32
C PHE A 267 -14.97 -6.23 -2.11
N SER A 268 -14.53 -6.29 -0.85
CA SER A 268 -13.31 -7.00 -0.45
C SER A 268 -13.44 -8.49 -0.75
N TYR A 269 -12.31 -9.23 -0.78
CA TYR A 269 -12.30 -10.64 -1.17
C TYR A 269 -13.34 -11.49 -0.39
N LEU A 270 -13.49 -11.22 0.92
CA LEU A 270 -14.41 -11.95 1.78
C LEU A 270 -15.88 -11.63 1.48
N ILE A 271 -16.17 -10.37 1.17
CA ILE A 271 -17.50 -9.90 0.76
C ILE A 271 -17.84 -10.48 -0.60
N GLN A 272 -16.92 -10.39 -1.56
CA GLN A 272 -17.06 -10.95 -2.90
C GLN A 272 -17.37 -12.44 -2.86
N HIS A 273 -16.63 -13.22 -2.06
CA HIS A 273 -16.88 -14.64 -1.87
C HIS A 273 -18.30 -14.89 -1.33
N ALA A 274 -18.64 -14.30 -0.19
CA ALA A 274 -19.94 -14.52 0.44
C ALA A 274 -21.12 -14.08 -0.45
N TRP A 275 -20.96 -12.97 -1.16
CA TRP A 275 -22.00 -12.39 -2.01
C TRP A 275 -22.38 -13.33 -3.17
N ASN A 276 -21.39 -14.02 -3.74
CA ASN A 276 -21.57 -14.89 -4.89
C ASN A 276 -21.96 -16.34 -4.53
N LEU A 277 -22.15 -16.66 -3.24
CA LEU A 277 -22.67 -17.96 -2.84
C LEU A 277 -24.16 -18.13 -3.22
N PRO A 278 -24.63 -19.37 -3.48
CA PRO A 278 -26.00 -19.62 -3.85
C PRO A 278 -27.04 -19.14 -2.83
N PHE A 279 -28.20 -18.74 -3.35
CA PHE A 279 -29.38 -18.38 -2.56
C PHE A 279 -29.80 -19.52 -1.60
N PRO A 280 -30.23 -19.22 -0.35
CA PRO A 280 -30.48 -17.89 0.25
C PRO A 280 -29.29 -17.32 1.04
N SER A 281 -28.09 -17.90 0.91
CA SER A 281 -26.97 -17.70 1.83
C SER A 281 -26.49 -16.24 1.94
N SER A 282 -26.62 -15.45 0.87
CA SER A 282 -26.08 -14.10 0.76
C SER A 282 -27.10 -12.97 0.92
N ILE A 283 -28.41 -13.24 1.02
CA ILE A 283 -29.45 -12.19 1.02
C ILE A 283 -29.23 -11.18 2.14
N ARG A 284 -29.02 -11.67 3.36
CA ARG A 284 -28.87 -10.81 4.53
C ARG A 284 -27.64 -9.92 4.45
N LEU A 285 -26.54 -10.44 3.90
CA LEU A 285 -25.34 -9.65 3.63
C LEU A 285 -25.66 -8.51 2.65
N GLN A 286 -26.37 -8.81 1.56
CA GLN A 286 -26.75 -7.81 0.56
C GLN A 286 -27.68 -6.74 1.13
N GLU A 287 -28.62 -7.11 2.00
CA GLU A 287 -29.50 -6.16 2.70
C GLU A 287 -28.69 -5.18 3.56
N LEU A 288 -27.77 -5.69 4.37
CA LEU A 288 -26.92 -4.89 5.24
C LEU A 288 -26.00 -3.97 4.42
N PHE A 289 -25.39 -4.48 3.34
CA PHE A 289 -24.55 -3.70 2.44
C PHE A 289 -25.31 -2.65 1.62
N LYS A 290 -26.61 -2.82 1.38
CA LYS A 290 -27.45 -1.85 0.66
C LYS A 290 -28.21 -0.89 1.56
N LYS A 291 -28.24 -1.16 2.87
CA LYS A 291 -28.87 -0.29 3.87
C LYS A 291 -28.17 1.07 3.85
N LYS A 292 -28.81 2.10 3.29
CA LYS A 292 -28.35 3.49 3.40
C LYS A 292 -28.89 4.06 4.71
N GLU A 293 -28.01 4.63 5.53
CA GLU A 293 -28.44 5.37 6.72
C GLU A 293 -29.18 6.64 6.26
N ARG A 294 -30.28 7.00 6.95
CA ARG A 294 -31.14 8.14 6.56
C ARG A 294 -30.54 9.51 6.90
N ASN A 295 -29.43 9.56 7.63
CA ASN A 295 -28.76 10.79 8.04
C ASN A 295 -27.37 10.85 7.41
N ASP A 296 -27.24 11.61 6.32
CA ASP A 296 -26.05 11.85 5.48
C ASP A 296 -24.81 12.45 6.19
N LYS A 297 -24.71 12.39 7.53
CA LYS A 297 -23.58 12.96 8.28
C LYS A 297 -22.50 11.95 8.66
N ASP A 298 -22.86 10.68 8.84
CA ASP A 298 -21.92 9.58 9.00
C ASP A 298 -22.12 8.63 7.83
N ASN A 299 -21.17 8.62 6.89
CA ASN A 299 -21.24 7.82 5.66
C ASN A 299 -20.95 6.31 5.93
N GLY A 300 -20.79 5.92 7.20
CA GLY A 300 -20.34 4.60 7.63
C GLY A 300 -21.45 3.64 8.08
N MET A 301 -21.07 2.40 8.31
CA MET A 301 -21.94 1.34 8.77
C MET A 301 -21.94 1.26 10.31
N THR A 302 -23.09 1.03 10.94
CA THR A 302 -23.16 0.90 12.40
C THR A 302 -22.33 -0.28 12.89
N ARG A 303 -21.80 -0.18 14.11
CA ARG A 303 -21.05 -1.29 14.73
C ARG A 303 -21.87 -2.59 14.78
N GLY A 304 -23.17 -2.50 15.07
CA GLY A 304 -24.06 -3.67 15.10
C GLY A 304 -24.20 -4.34 13.73
N ASP A 305 -24.37 -3.55 12.65
CA ASP A 305 -24.42 -4.10 11.29
C ASP A 305 -23.07 -4.73 10.91
N LYS A 306 -21.93 -4.11 11.26
CA LYS A 306 -20.59 -4.67 11.03
C LYS A 306 -20.40 -6.01 11.75
N GLU A 307 -20.77 -6.09 13.02
CA GLU A 307 -20.68 -7.33 13.81
C GLU A 307 -21.55 -8.44 13.22
N GLU A 308 -22.75 -8.12 12.72
CA GLU A 308 -23.62 -9.06 12.03
C GLU A 308 -22.98 -9.57 10.72
N ILE A 309 -22.39 -8.68 9.91
CA ILE A 309 -21.68 -9.05 8.69
C ILE A 309 -20.52 -9.99 9.00
N LEU A 310 -19.71 -9.70 10.03
CA LEU A 310 -18.62 -10.59 10.45
C LEU A 310 -19.15 -11.99 10.83
N ALA A 311 -20.29 -12.07 11.52
CA ALA A 311 -20.92 -13.35 11.86
C ALA A 311 -21.39 -14.11 10.62
N ILE A 312 -21.97 -13.41 9.63
CA ILE A 312 -22.37 -13.99 8.34
C ILE A 312 -21.15 -14.52 7.60
N LEU A 313 -20.09 -13.73 7.47
CA LEU A 313 -18.85 -14.14 6.79
C LEU A 313 -18.21 -15.38 7.41
N ARG A 314 -18.23 -15.50 8.75
CA ARG A 314 -17.78 -16.72 9.46
C ARG A 314 -18.66 -17.91 9.13
N LYS A 315 -19.99 -17.75 9.20
CA LYS A 315 -20.96 -18.82 8.90
C LYS A 315 -20.83 -19.34 7.47
N LEU A 316 -20.51 -18.45 6.52
CA LEU A 316 -20.36 -18.75 5.10
C LEU A 316 -18.95 -19.24 4.71
N GLY A 317 -18.02 -19.34 5.66
CA GLY A 317 -16.66 -19.81 5.40
C GLY A 317 -15.77 -18.82 4.63
N SER A 318 -16.15 -17.55 4.49
CA SER A 318 -15.36 -16.57 3.72
C SER A 318 -13.97 -16.30 4.29
N PHE A 319 -13.81 -16.39 5.62
CA PHE A 319 -12.49 -16.26 6.24
C PHE A 319 -11.59 -17.45 5.89
N GLN A 320 -12.15 -18.67 5.92
CA GLN A 320 -11.42 -19.89 5.55
C GLN A 320 -11.03 -19.87 4.07
N GLU A 321 -11.94 -19.49 3.17
CA GLU A 321 -11.62 -19.36 1.73
C GLU A 321 -10.50 -18.33 1.47
N ALA A 322 -10.46 -17.24 2.23
CA ALA A 322 -9.40 -16.24 2.13
C ALA A 322 -8.05 -16.78 2.62
N GLU A 323 -8.04 -17.53 3.73
CA GLU A 323 -6.84 -18.20 4.26
C GLU A 323 -6.30 -19.24 3.30
N GLU A 324 -7.17 -20.11 2.76
CA GLU A 324 -6.81 -21.12 1.75
C GLU A 324 -6.24 -20.45 0.50
N LYS A 325 -6.90 -19.42 -0.02
CA LYS A 325 -6.39 -18.68 -1.19
C LYS A 325 -5.05 -18.00 -0.92
N MET A 326 -4.84 -17.41 0.25
CA MET A 326 -3.55 -16.84 0.64
C MET A 326 -2.47 -17.92 0.76
N GLY A 327 -2.83 -19.12 1.22
CA GLY A 327 -1.96 -20.31 1.24
C GLY A 327 -1.51 -20.71 -0.16
N ASP A 328 -2.46 -20.90 -1.09
CA ASP A 328 -2.17 -21.25 -2.48
C ASP A 328 -1.27 -20.21 -3.17
N LEU A 329 -1.56 -18.92 -2.95
CA LEU A 329 -0.76 -17.83 -3.52
C LEU A 329 0.66 -17.85 -2.97
N LEU A 330 0.83 -18.10 -1.67
CA LEU A 330 2.15 -18.18 -1.05
C LEU A 330 2.96 -19.37 -1.60
N GLU A 331 2.34 -20.52 -1.79
CA GLU A 331 2.98 -21.69 -2.42
C GLU A 331 3.38 -21.38 -3.87
N GLY A 332 2.52 -20.73 -4.64
CA GLY A 332 2.82 -20.25 -5.99
C GLY A 332 3.99 -19.27 -6.01
N ILE A 333 4.02 -18.30 -5.09
CA ILE A 333 5.13 -17.34 -4.93
C ILE A 333 6.45 -18.08 -4.67
N ILE A 334 6.46 -19.05 -3.76
CA ILE A 334 7.66 -19.85 -3.45
C ILE A 334 8.14 -20.61 -4.68
N CYS A 335 7.23 -21.22 -5.45
CA CYS A 335 7.56 -21.88 -6.71
C CYS A 335 8.21 -20.92 -7.71
N GLU A 336 7.69 -19.70 -7.87
CA GLU A 336 8.30 -18.70 -8.77
C GLU A 336 9.67 -18.24 -8.28
N VAL A 337 9.83 -18.01 -6.96
CA VAL A 337 11.15 -17.70 -6.39
C VAL A 337 12.14 -18.82 -6.73
N LYS A 338 11.74 -20.09 -6.53
CA LYS A 338 12.60 -21.24 -6.83
C LYS A 338 12.98 -21.31 -8.31
N LYS A 339 12.05 -21.06 -9.24
CA LYS A 339 12.35 -21.01 -10.68
C LYS A 339 13.41 -19.95 -11.00
N VAL A 340 13.34 -18.77 -10.38
CA VAL A 340 14.33 -17.71 -10.57
C VAL A 340 15.68 -18.10 -9.95
N GLU A 341 15.69 -18.71 -8.76
CA GLU A 341 16.92 -19.21 -8.13
C GLU A 341 17.61 -20.28 -9.00
N GLU A 342 16.84 -21.22 -9.57
CA GLU A 342 17.33 -22.24 -10.50
C GLU A 342 17.89 -21.61 -11.79
N ALA A 343 17.19 -20.63 -12.35
CA ALA A 343 17.62 -19.94 -13.57
C ALA A 343 18.88 -19.08 -13.36
N THR A 344 19.04 -18.50 -12.18
CA THR A 344 20.19 -17.62 -11.85
C THR A 344 21.34 -18.35 -11.16
N GLY A 345 21.11 -19.57 -10.66
CA GLY A 345 22.03 -20.31 -9.81
C GLY A 345 22.26 -19.65 -8.44
N ARG A 346 21.37 -18.76 -7.99
CA ARG A 346 21.53 -17.97 -6.76
C ARG A 346 20.27 -17.97 -5.90
N GLU A 347 20.42 -18.49 -4.69
CA GLU A 347 19.37 -18.44 -3.66
C GLU A 347 19.12 -17.01 -3.15
N ASN A 348 17.84 -16.69 -2.92
CA ASN A 348 17.40 -15.42 -2.37
C ASN A 348 16.87 -15.59 -0.93
N LYS A 349 17.80 -15.80 0.00
CA LYS A 349 17.50 -16.01 1.42
C LYS A 349 16.72 -14.85 2.05
N GLY A 350 16.97 -13.62 1.57
CA GLY A 350 16.26 -12.42 2.02
C GLY A 350 14.78 -12.46 1.66
N LEU A 351 14.46 -12.78 0.39
CA LEU A 351 13.08 -12.94 -0.05
C LEU A 351 12.39 -14.11 0.65
N ARG A 352 13.08 -15.25 0.79
CA ARG A 352 12.56 -16.41 1.52
C ARG A 352 12.20 -16.06 2.97
N GLY A 353 13.10 -15.40 3.70
CA GLY A 353 12.82 -14.96 5.07
C GLY A 353 11.65 -13.97 5.19
N LEU A 354 11.46 -13.10 4.19
CA LEU A 354 10.27 -12.25 4.12
C LEU A 354 9.00 -13.07 3.94
N LEU A 355 9.01 -14.05 3.03
CA LEU A 355 7.87 -14.94 2.76
C LEU A 355 7.54 -15.81 3.97
N GLU A 356 8.54 -16.34 4.68
CA GLU A 356 8.35 -17.08 5.94
C GLU A 356 7.66 -16.23 7.01
N LYS A 357 8.11 -14.98 7.17
CA LYS A 357 7.50 -14.05 8.12
C LYS A 357 6.06 -13.70 7.74
N LEU A 358 5.74 -13.62 6.45
CA LEU A 358 4.37 -13.43 5.97
C LEU A 358 3.52 -14.69 6.18
N ALA A 359 4.11 -15.87 6.02
CA ALA A 359 3.46 -17.17 6.22
C ALA A 359 3.18 -17.52 7.68
N GLY A 360 3.94 -16.94 8.62
CA GLY A 360 3.91 -17.34 10.02
C GLY A 360 4.49 -18.74 10.29
N LYS A 361 5.26 -19.29 9.33
CA LYS A 361 5.90 -20.63 9.40
C LYS A 361 7.20 -20.64 8.60
N THR A 362 8.14 -21.51 8.99
CA THR A 362 9.39 -21.76 8.25
C THR A 362 9.07 -22.46 6.92
N LEU A 363 9.71 -22.02 5.84
CA LEU A 363 9.52 -22.54 4.49
C LEU A 363 10.74 -23.41 4.15
N GLY A 364 10.49 -24.69 3.85
CA GLY A 364 11.54 -25.70 3.60
C GLY A 364 12.32 -25.51 2.30
#